data_AF-A0A7J9YPZ2-F1
#
_entry.id   AF-A0A7J9YPZ2-F1
#
_cell.length_a   1.000
_cell.length_b   1.000
_cell.length_c   1.000
_cell.angle_alpha   90.00
_cell.angle_beta   90.00
_cell.angle_gamma   90.00
#
_symmetry.space_group_name_H-M   'P 1'
#
loop_
_entity.id
_entity.type
_entity.pdbx_description
1 polymer ?
#
loop_
_entity_poly.entity_id
_entity_poly.type
_entity_poly.pdbx_seq_one_letter_code
_entity_poly.pdbx_strand_id
1 'polypeptide(L)'
;MRVGLTTGALAALALAALAVAAIPATGSGGAADSTAKRADAAKRSTCFKETRTDLGADYVTSLKVKRTSCKKGEKVIKAYHECRRANGGSDGHCRSRVKGYKCKEGKRESTPAQFNAKVRCKKGGKKIVSTYTEQT
;
A
#
# COMPACT_ATOMS: atom_id res chain seq x y z
N MET A 1 -2.16 -60.58 -5.56
CA MET A 1 -1.83 -61.33 -6.79
C MET A 1 -2.90 -60.95 -7.83
N ARG A 2 -2.69 -60.34 -9.00
CA ARG A 2 -1.53 -60.04 -9.84
C ARG A 2 -1.80 -58.70 -10.56
N VAL A 3 -0.73 -57.93 -10.73
CA VAL A 3 -0.60 -56.78 -11.64
C VAL A 3 -0.36 -57.29 -13.07
N GLY A 4 -0.76 -56.50 -14.08
CA GLY A 4 -0.17 -56.53 -15.43
C GLY A 4 -1.21 -56.35 -16.54
N LEU A 5 -0.91 -55.83 -17.74
CA LEU A 5 0.34 -55.35 -18.35
C LEU A 5 -0.02 -55.03 -19.83
N THR A 6 0.37 -53.89 -20.39
CA THR A 6 0.75 -53.75 -21.83
C THR A 6 1.68 -52.53 -21.96
N THR A 7 3.01 -52.65 -21.84
CA THR A 7 4.03 -53.01 -22.87
C THR A 7 4.26 -51.98 -23.99
N GLY A 8 5.51 -51.50 -24.06
CA GLY A 8 6.13 -50.78 -25.18
C GLY A 8 7.08 -49.67 -24.72
N ALA A 9 8.19 -49.94 -24.00
CA ALA A 9 9.53 -50.26 -24.52
C ALA A 9 9.99 -49.25 -25.60
N LEU A 10 11.00 -48.40 -25.38
CA LEU A 10 12.46 -48.66 -25.46
C LEU A 10 13.19 -47.55 -24.66
N ALA A 11 13.95 -47.79 -23.58
CA ALA A 11 15.28 -48.43 -23.45
C ALA A 11 16.48 -47.52 -23.81
N ALA A 12 17.19 -47.05 -22.77
CA ALA A 12 18.65 -46.80 -22.64
C ALA A 12 18.86 -45.76 -21.51
N LEU A 13 19.06 -46.10 -20.22
CA LEU A 13 20.21 -46.75 -19.56
C LEU A 13 21.56 -46.08 -19.85
N ALA A 14 21.97 -45.17 -18.96
CA ALA A 14 23.36 -45.02 -18.53
C ALA A 14 23.43 -44.33 -17.15
N LEU A 15 23.78 -45.09 -16.12
CA LEU A 15 24.22 -44.62 -14.81
C LEU A 15 25.64 -44.05 -14.92
N ALA A 16 25.89 -42.91 -14.26
CA ALA A 16 27.19 -42.61 -13.66
C ALA A 16 27.01 -41.61 -12.51
N ALA A 17 27.16 -42.11 -11.29
CA ALA A 17 27.32 -41.31 -10.08
C ALA A 17 28.81 -41.00 -9.86
N LEU A 18 29.20 -39.76 -9.55
CA LEU A 18 30.38 -39.43 -8.74
C LEU A 18 30.47 -37.92 -8.41
N ALA A 19 30.41 -37.63 -7.10
CA ALA A 19 31.22 -36.70 -6.31
C ALA A 19 31.19 -35.15 -6.50
N VAL A 20 30.73 -34.51 -5.42
CA VAL A 20 31.36 -33.38 -4.67
C VAL A 20 31.84 -32.13 -5.43
N ALA A 21 31.10 -31.02 -5.24
CA ALA A 21 31.70 -29.71 -5.01
C ALA A 21 30.73 -28.84 -4.19
N ALA A 22 31.09 -28.57 -2.94
CA ALA A 22 30.47 -27.53 -2.13
C ALA A 22 30.85 -26.17 -2.70
N ILE A 23 29.86 -25.38 -3.13
CA ILE A 23 30.07 -23.99 -3.55
C ILE A 23 29.54 -23.09 -2.42
N PRO A 24 30.42 -22.41 -1.65
CA PRO A 24 29.99 -21.35 -0.75
C PRO A 24 29.65 -20.13 -1.61
N ALA A 25 28.37 -19.92 -1.91
CA ALA A 25 27.91 -18.66 -2.48
C ALA A 25 27.80 -17.63 -1.34
N THR A 26 28.93 -17.01 -1.01
CA THR A 26 28.99 -15.73 -0.30
C THR A 26 28.39 -14.66 -1.20
N GLY A 27 27.07 -14.54 -1.16
CA GLY A 27 26.32 -13.45 -1.77
C GLY A 27 26.07 -12.36 -0.74
N SER A 28 26.98 -11.38 -0.67
CA SER A 28 26.75 -10.08 -0.02
C SER A 28 25.59 -9.36 -0.71
N GLY A 29 24.37 -9.73 -0.34
CA GLY A 29 23.15 -9.04 -0.71
C GLY A 29 22.95 -7.84 0.20
N GLY A 30 23.53 -6.70 -0.18
CA GLY A 30 23.14 -5.41 0.35
C GLY A 30 21.63 -5.21 0.14
N ALA A 31 20.85 -5.34 1.20
CA ALA A 31 19.45 -5.00 1.22
C ALA A 31 19.27 -3.87 2.22
N ALA A 32 19.35 -2.65 1.67
CA ALA A 32 18.80 -1.40 2.16
C ALA A 32 18.65 -1.31 3.68
N ASP A 33 19.53 -0.50 4.29
CA ASP A 33 19.21 0.24 5.50
C ASP A 33 17.85 0.90 5.30
N SER A 34 16.81 0.17 5.67
CA SER A 34 15.51 0.71 5.92
C SER A 34 15.66 1.39 7.26
N THR A 35 16.25 2.59 7.22
CA THR A 35 15.82 3.72 8.05
C THR A 35 14.35 4.04 7.72
N ALA A 36 13.49 3.03 7.79
CA ALA A 36 12.16 3.15 8.32
C ALA A 36 12.35 3.70 9.72
N LYS A 37 12.44 5.03 9.81
CA LYS A 37 12.38 5.78 11.07
C LYS A 37 11.33 5.07 11.90
N ARG A 38 11.78 4.32 12.92
CA ARG A 38 10.88 3.68 13.87
C ARG A 38 10.00 4.82 14.35
N ALA A 39 8.71 4.73 14.04
CA ALA A 39 7.77 5.81 14.31
C ALA A 39 7.75 5.98 15.83
N ASP A 40 8.52 6.96 16.28
CA ASP A 40 8.71 7.29 17.67
C ASP A 40 7.34 7.49 18.32
N ALA A 41 7.20 6.92 19.51
CA ALA A 41 5.92 6.81 20.16
C ALA A 41 5.29 8.20 20.34
N ALA A 42 4.08 8.35 19.81
CA ALA A 42 3.09 9.38 20.14
C ALA A 42 3.09 10.72 19.39
N LYS A 43 4.15 11.18 18.71
CA LYS A 43 4.07 12.43 17.92
C LYS A 43 3.36 12.24 16.56
N ARG A 44 2.57 13.25 16.17
CA ARG A 44 2.03 13.34 14.80
C ARG A 44 3.14 13.89 13.92
N SER A 45 3.58 13.10 12.96
CA SER A 45 4.54 13.54 11.95
C SER A 45 3.77 14.19 10.82
N THR A 46 4.18 15.40 10.44
CA THR A 46 3.71 16.03 9.20
C THR A 46 4.55 15.47 8.06
N CYS A 47 3.89 14.93 7.04
CA CYS A 47 4.56 14.39 5.87
C CYS A 47 4.84 15.50 4.87
N PHE A 48 3.82 16.30 4.59
CA PHE A 48 3.90 17.48 3.77
C PHE A 48 2.77 18.46 4.13
N LYS A 49 2.96 19.72 3.76
CA LYS A 49 1.97 20.80 3.83
C LYS A 49 1.87 21.59 2.52
N GLU A 50 2.35 20.98 1.44
CA GLU A 50 2.24 21.52 0.09
C GLU A 50 1.13 20.81 -0.68
N THR A 51 0.69 21.43 -1.75
CA THR A 51 -0.34 20.87 -2.62
C THR A 51 0.23 19.76 -3.50
N ARG A 52 -0.41 18.59 -3.46
CA ARG A 52 -0.02 17.39 -4.20
C ARG A 52 -1.19 16.87 -5.04
N THR A 53 -1.00 16.74 -6.35
CA THR A 53 -2.03 16.28 -7.30
C THR A 53 -1.89 14.79 -7.64
N ASP A 54 -0.81 14.14 -7.22
CA ASP A 54 -0.47 12.74 -7.50
C ASP A 54 -1.22 11.72 -6.64
N LEU A 55 -2.05 12.20 -5.70
CA LEU A 55 -2.72 11.38 -4.68
C LEU A 55 -4.19 11.07 -5.00
N GLY A 56 -4.65 11.37 -6.22
CA GLY A 56 -5.97 10.99 -6.74
C GLY A 56 -7.11 11.95 -6.40
N ALA A 57 -6.78 13.06 -5.73
CA ALA A 57 -7.57 14.26 -5.59
C ALA A 57 -6.96 15.36 -6.49
N ASP A 58 -7.74 16.38 -6.87
CA ASP A 58 -7.22 17.56 -7.58
C ASP A 58 -6.07 18.17 -6.79
N TYR A 59 -6.27 18.40 -5.48
CA TYR A 59 -5.26 19.03 -4.63
C TYR A 59 -5.26 18.45 -3.22
N VAL A 60 -4.31 17.58 -2.88
CA VAL A 60 -4.06 17.20 -1.47
C VAL A 60 -3.15 18.23 -0.83
N THR A 61 -3.70 19.07 0.06
CA THR A 61 -3.00 20.22 0.66
C THR A 61 -2.19 19.87 1.91
N SER A 62 -2.50 18.75 2.57
CA SER A 62 -1.66 18.28 3.67
C SER A 62 -1.85 16.80 3.99
N LEU A 63 -0.79 16.21 4.54
CA LEU A 63 -0.81 14.86 5.11
C LEU A 63 -0.08 14.82 6.45
N LYS A 64 -0.77 14.31 7.47
CA LYS A 64 -0.23 14.08 8.81
C LYS A 64 -0.49 12.65 9.24
N VAL A 65 0.54 11.99 9.76
CA VAL A 65 0.49 10.60 10.21
C VAL A 65 0.83 10.49 11.69
N LYS A 66 0.36 9.43 12.34
CA LYS A 66 0.72 9.06 13.72
C LYS A 66 0.87 7.56 13.80
N ARG A 67 1.98 7.11 14.39
CA ARG A 67 2.34 5.68 14.54
C ARG A 67 2.33 4.91 13.19
N THR A 68 2.60 5.62 12.10
CA THR A 68 2.77 5.08 10.74
C THR A 68 3.71 5.99 9.95
N SER A 69 4.27 5.49 8.85
CA SER A 69 5.13 6.27 7.94
C SER A 69 4.33 7.05 6.90
N CYS A 70 4.93 8.11 6.37
CA CYS A 70 4.33 8.97 5.34
C CYS A 70 4.01 8.21 4.06
N LYS A 71 4.93 7.38 3.57
CA LYS A 71 4.72 6.50 2.42
C LYS A 71 3.51 5.55 2.57
N LYS A 72 3.25 5.05 3.80
CA LYS A 72 2.03 4.29 4.10
C LYS A 72 0.79 5.20 4.14
N GLY A 73 0.94 6.41 4.68
CA GLY A 73 -0.09 7.45 4.66
C GLY A 73 -0.57 7.77 3.25
N GLU A 74 0.35 8.13 2.36
CA GLU A 74 0.10 8.44 0.95
C GLU A 74 -0.63 7.31 0.23
N LYS A 75 -0.16 6.07 0.36
CA LYS A 75 -0.82 4.89 -0.23
C LYS A 75 -2.26 4.72 0.24
N VAL A 76 -2.56 5.02 1.51
CA VAL A 76 -3.92 4.93 2.05
C VAL A 76 -4.78 6.07 1.53
N ILE A 77 -4.25 7.29 1.44
CA ILE A 77 -5.00 8.43 0.90
C ILE A 77 -5.28 8.23 -0.59
N LYS A 78 -4.30 7.78 -1.38
CA LYS A 78 -4.51 7.42 -2.78
C LYS A 78 -5.63 6.39 -2.97
N ALA A 79 -5.56 5.29 -2.21
CA ALA A 79 -6.61 4.27 -2.25
C ALA A 79 -7.97 4.78 -1.74
N TYR A 80 -8.00 5.79 -0.87
CA TYR A 80 -9.23 6.43 -0.41
C TYR A 80 -9.89 7.24 -1.53
N HIS A 81 -9.10 8.03 -2.26
CA HIS A 81 -9.61 8.79 -3.41
C HIS A 81 -10.04 7.88 -4.56
N GLU A 82 -9.31 6.78 -4.83
CA GLU A 82 -9.74 5.74 -5.76
C GLU A 82 -11.11 5.15 -5.36
N CYS A 83 -11.28 4.79 -4.08
CA CYS A 83 -12.55 4.30 -3.56
C CYS A 83 -13.67 5.34 -3.71
N ARG A 84 -13.42 6.62 -3.42
CA ARG A 84 -14.44 7.68 -3.60
C ARG A 84 -14.86 7.79 -5.05
N ARG A 85 -13.91 7.88 -5.99
CA ARG A 85 -14.20 8.00 -7.41
C ARG A 85 -15.02 6.81 -7.92
N ALA A 86 -14.70 5.60 -7.48
CA ALA A 86 -15.47 4.40 -7.81
C ALA A 86 -16.90 4.37 -7.23
N ASN A 87 -17.19 5.14 -6.16
CA ASN A 87 -18.48 5.17 -5.47
C ASN A 87 -19.28 6.46 -5.74
N GLY A 88 -18.98 7.19 -6.81
CA GLY A 88 -19.72 8.39 -7.20
C GLY A 88 -18.86 9.61 -7.56
N GLY A 89 -17.64 9.42 -8.06
CA GLY A 89 -16.80 10.53 -8.53
C GLY A 89 -16.41 11.51 -7.42
N SER A 90 -16.51 12.81 -7.73
CA SER A 90 -16.21 13.93 -6.84
C SER A 90 -17.12 13.96 -5.61
N ASP A 91 -18.37 13.52 -5.76
CA ASP A 91 -19.30 13.43 -4.63
C ASP A 91 -19.26 12.10 -3.88
N GLY A 92 -18.64 11.09 -4.50
CA GLY A 92 -18.56 9.74 -3.96
C GLY A 92 -17.96 9.67 -2.56
N HIS A 93 -18.43 8.68 -1.79
CA HIS A 93 -17.96 8.43 -0.43
C HIS A 93 -17.39 7.02 -0.32
N CYS A 94 -16.23 6.91 0.33
CA CYS A 94 -15.67 5.61 0.65
C CYS A 94 -16.18 5.11 2.00
N ARG A 95 -17.15 4.17 1.99
CA ARG A 95 -17.67 3.54 3.22
C ARG A 95 -16.88 2.30 3.64
N SER A 96 -16.11 1.72 2.72
CA SER A 96 -15.31 0.51 2.95
C SER A 96 -14.00 0.80 3.67
N ARG A 97 -13.33 -0.26 4.17
CA ARG A 97 -12.01 -0.13 4.78
C ARG A 97 -10.94 -0.01 3.70
N VAL A 98 -10.24 1.12 3.68
CA VAL A 98 -9.15 1.39 2.73
C VAL A 98 -7.84 0.83 3.27
N LYS A 99 -7.32 -0.25 2.68
CA LYS A 99 -6.11 -0.96 3.17
C LYS A 99 -6.19 -1.33 4.68
N GLY A 100 -7.40 -1.61 5.15
CA GLY A 100 -7.69 -1.90 6.56
C GLY A 100 -7.80 -0.67 7.47
N TYR A 101 -7.77 0.55 6.93
CA TYR A 101 -8.08 1.78 7.65
C TYR A 101 -9.56 2.11 7.52
N LYS A 102 -10.19 2.50 8.62
CA LYS A 102 -11.51 3.13 8.60
C LYS A 102 -11.30 4.62 8.33
N CYS A 103 -11.58 5.04 7.11
CA CYS A 103 -11.53 6.43 6.70
C CYS A 103 -12.90 7.08 6.94
N LYS A 104 -12.86 8.30 7.49
CA LYS A 104 -14.04 9.15 7.62
C LYS A 104 -13.72 10.50 7.01
N GLU A 105 -14.51 10.88 6.01
CA GLU A 105 -14.54 12.25 5.53
C GLU A 105 -15.14 13.15 6.61
N GLY A 106 -14.55 14.32 6.80
CA GLY A 106 -15.15 15.39 7.59
C GLY A 106 -16.22 16.12 6.80
N LYS A 107 -16.66 17.26 7.32
CA LYS A 107 -17.50 18.18 6.54
C LYS A 107 -16.73 18.67 5.31
N ARG A 108 -17.45 18.81 4.20
CA ARG A 108 -16.99 19.52 3.00
C ARG A 108 -17.32 21.00 3.19
N GLU A 109 -16.31 21.83 3.11
CA GLU A 109 -16.43 23.29 3.05
C GLU A 109 -16.43 23.68 1.58
N SER A 110 -17.62 23.73 0.98
CA SER A 110 -17.83 24.04 -0.42
C SER A 110 -18.03 25.54 -0.64
N THR A 111 -17.37 26.05 -1.68
CA THR A 111 -17.68 27.30 -2.38
C THR A 111 -18.19 26.94 -3.78
N PRO A 112 -18.76 27.89 -4.55
CA PRO A 112 -19.31 27.60 -5.88
C PRO A 112 -18.32 26.98 -6.88
N ALA A 113 -17.01 27.20 -6.69
CA ALA A 113 -15.97 26.72 -7.59
C ALA A 113 -15.20 25.50 -7.07
N GLN A 114 -15.17 25.27 -5.75
CA GLN A 114 -14.32 24.24 -5.14
C GLN A 114 -14.82 23.84 -3.75
N PHE A 115 -14.44 22.66 -3.29
CA PHE A 115 -14.67 22.27 -1.90
C PHE A 115 -13.41 21.75 -1.22
N ASN A 116 -13.29 22.09 0.07
CA ASN A 116 -12.24 21.59 0.94
C ASN A 116 -12.78 20.51 1.86
N ALA A 117 -12.04 19.42 2.04
CA ALA A 117 -12.43 18.38 2.97
C ALA A 117 -11.25 17.77 3.69
N LYS A 118 -11.53 17.27 4.91
CA LYS A 118 -10.55 16.65 5.79
C LYS A 118 -10.90 15.20 6.03
N VAL A 119 -10.11 14.28 5.50
CA VAL A 119 -10.25 12.85 5.73
C VAL A 119 -9.40 12.39 6.92
N ARG A 120 -9.98 11.50 7.74
CA ARG A 120 -9.30 10.89 8.88
C ARG A 120 -9.39 9.37 8.77
N CYS A 121 -8.27 8.74 8.48
CA CYS A 121 -8.14 7.29 8.41
C CYS A 121 -7.52 6.74 9.69
N LYS A 122 -8.16 5.72 10.30
CA LYS A 122 -7.70 5.10 11.54
C LYS A 122 -7.60 3.58 11.40
N LYS A 123 -6.53 2.99 11.96
CA LYS A 123 -6.34 1.53 12.06
C LYS A 123 -5.67 1.21 13.40
N GLY A 124 -6.45 0.80 14.40
CA GLY A 124 -5.98 0.69 15.78
C GLY A 124 -5.37 2.00 16.28
N GLY A 125 -4.13 1.95 16.78
CA GLY A 125 -3.37 3.12 17.21
C GLY A 125 -2.85 4.03 16.08
N LYS A 126 -2.93 3.61 14.82
CA LYS A 126 -2.41 4.35 13.66
C LYS A 126 -3.45 5.35 13.17
N LYS A 127 -3.02 6.58 12.89
CA LYS A 127 -3.90 7.66 12.39
C LYS A 127 -3.24 8.34 11.21
N ILE A 128 -4.03 8.62 10.18
CA ILE A 128 -3.67 9.40 9.01
C ILE A 128 -4.73 10.47 8.88
N VAL A 129 -4.33 11.72 8.73
CA VAL A 129 -5.21 12.85 8.51
C VAL A 129 -4.71 13.57 7.29
N SER A 130 -5.59 13.76 6.32
CA SER A 130 -5.27 14.49 5.11
C SER A 130 -6.35 15.53 4.85
N THR A 131 -5.93 16.67 4.33
CA THR A 131 -6.82 17.71 3.81
C THR A 131 -6.62 17.75 2.31
N TYR A 132 -7.70 17.87 1.57
CA TYR A 132 -7.68 18.02 0.13
C TYR A 132 -8.76 19.00 -0.32
N THR A 133 -8.57 19.50 -1.53
CA THR A 133 -9.44 20.43 -2.24
C THR A 133 -9.75 19.83 -3.59
N GLU A 134 -11.02 19.82 -3.98
CA GLU A 134 -11.48 19.42 -5.31
C GLU A 134 -12.23 20.58 -5.93
N GLN A 135 -12.25 20.67 -7.26
CA GLN A 135 -13.20 21.52 -7.95
C GLN A 135 -14.57 20.82 -7.98
N THR A 136 -15.63 21.61 -7.80
CA THR A 136 -17.02 21.11 -7.76
C THR A 136 -17.55 20.90 -9.17
#